data_AF-A0A929NWC4-F1
#
_entry.id   AF-A0A929NWC4-F1
#
_cell.length_a   1.000
_cell.length_b   1.000
_cell.length_c   1.000
_cell.angle_alpha   90.00
_cell.angle_beta   90.00
_cell.angle_gamma   90.00
#
_symmetry.space_group_name_H-M   'P 1'
#
loop_
_entity.id
_entity.type
_entity.pdbx_description
1 polymer ?
#
loop_
_entity_poly.entity_id
_entity_poly.type
_entity_poly.pdbx_seq_one_letter_code
_entity_poly.pdbx_strand_id
1 'polypeptide(L)'
;MAEPMPMEKMVSGYDGGGMSYGIVANDQIMPMPPQPGTENEKYGEFEDNPVKQVSAEPVSTFSIDVDTAAYSVVRRYLERENVLPPKDAVRTEELINYFSYDYELPNSKNEPFQTDIAVYDT
;
A
#
# COMPACT_ATOMS: atom_id res chain seq x y z
N MET A 1 21.54 70.59 20.67
CA MET A 1 21.67 69.77 19.45
C MET A 1 21.28 68.35 19.81
N ALA A 2 20.23 67.82 19.19
CA ALA A 2 19.94 66.39 19.03
C ALA A 2 18.84 66.25 17.96
N GLU A 3 19.07 65.40 16.96
CA GLU A 3 18.17 65.13 15.84
C GLU A 3 17.01 64.19 16.26
N PRO A 4 15.84 64.24 15.59
CA PRO A 4 14.66 63.47 15.99
C PRO A 4 14.60 62.06 15.36
N MET A 5 14.12 61.08 16.13
CA MET A 5 13.69 59.78 15.60
C MET A 5 12.27 59.88 15.03
N PRO A 6 11.95 59.28 13.87
CA PRO A 6 10.57 59.09 13.47
C PRO A 6 10.09 57.70 13.90
N MET A 7 9.25 57.65 14.93
CA MET A 7 8.37 56.51 15.21
C MET A 7 6.96 57.01 15.52
N GLU A 8 6.20 57.22 14.45
CA GLU A 8 4.76 57.46 14.45
C GLU A 8 4.34 57.31 12.98
N LYS A 9 3.33 56.57 12.55
CA LYS A 9 2.29 55.71 13.11
C LYS A 9 1.58 55.12 11.88
N MET A 10 1.03 53.92 12.01
CA MET A 10 -0.32 53.48 11.57
C MET A 10 -0.29 51.93 11.45
N VAL A 11 -0.87 51.18 12.41
CA VAL A 11 -2.27 50.65 12.38
C VAL A 11 -2.45 49.75 11.15
N SER A 12 -2.94 48.50 11.19
CA SER A 12 -3.80 47.77 12.13
C SER A 12 -4.03 46.36 11.56
N GLY A 13 -4.24 45.36 12.43
CA GLY A 13 -5.32 44.36 12.25
C GLY A 13 -5.10 43.14 11.34
N TYR A 14 -5.35 41.97 11.95
CA TYR A 14 -5.84 40.68 11.39
C TYR A 14 -6.33 40.65 9.92
N ASP A 15 -5.86 39.67 9.13
CA ASP A 15 -6.64 38.61 8.45
C ASP A 15 -5.63 37.63 7.79
N GLY A 16 -5.76 36.31 7.85
CA GLY A 16 -6.73 35.56 7.04
C GLY A 16 -5.99 34.86 5.90
N GLY A 17 -6.14 33.55 5.76
CA GLY A 17 -5.39 32.72 4.82
C GLY A 17 -5.55 33.11 3.34
N GLY A 18 -4.53 32.84 2.54
CA GLY A 18 -4.57 33.03 1.09
C GLY A 18 -3.47 32.22 0.39
N MET A 19 -3.84 31.03 -0.08
CA MET A 19 -3.04 30.25 -1.03
C MET A 19 -3.10 30.97 -2.39
N SER A 20 -2.08 31.75 -2.73
CA SER A 20 -1.96 32.35 -4.07
C SER A 20 -1.36 31.34 -5.04
N TYR A 21 -2.20 30.71 -5.88
CA TYR A 21 -1.72 30.05 -7.10
C TYR A 21 -1.34 31.13 -8.11
N GLY A 22 -0.06 31.49 -8.15
CA GLY A 22 0.53 32.27 -9.23
C GLY A 22 0.93 31.36 -10.38
N ILE A 23 0.25 31.47 -11.52
CA ILE A 23 0.70 30.91 -12.79
C ILE A 23 1.86 31.76 -13.30
N VAL A 24 3.07 31.19 -13.36
CA VAL A 24 4.09 31.55 -14.36
C VAL A 24 4.77 30.28 -14.84
N ALA A 25 4.66 30.06 -16.15
CA ALA A 25 5.33 28.99 -16.87
C ALA A 25 6.85 29.18 -16.79
N ASN A 26 7.54 28.18 -16.24
CA ASN A 26 8.92 27.88 -16.60
C ASN A 26 9.10 26.37 -16.51
N ASP A 27 9.60 25.81 -17.61
CA ASP A 27 9.83 24.40 -17.92
C ASP A 27 10.95 23.77 -17.08
N GLN A 28 10.88 23.94 -15.76
CA GLN A 28 11.77 23.27 -14.82
C GLN A 28 10.92 22.34 -13.98
N ILE A 29 10.79 21.09 -14.45
CA ILE A 29 10.41 19.96 -13.62
C ILE A 29 11.50 19.87 -12.54
N MET A 30 11.26 20.53 -11.40
CA MET A 30 12.06 20.31 -10.20
C MET A 30 11.93 18.82 -9.91
N PRO A 31 13.02 18.04 -9.88
CA PRO A 31 12.92 16.64 -9.49
C PRO A 31 12.33 16.64 -8.09
N MET A 32 11.13 16.05 -7.96
CA MET A 32 10.53 15.81 -6.66
C MET A 32 11.61 15.12 -5.82
N PRO A 33 11.96 15.64 -4.64
CA PRO A 33 12.89 14.93 -3.78
C PRO A 33 12.34 13.51 -3.61
N PRO A 34 13.19 12.46 -3.70
CA PRO A 34 12.72 11.11 -3.42
C PRO A 34 12.00 11.18 -2.08
N GLN A 35 10.71 10.82 -2.08
CA GLN A 35 10.00 10.69 -0.83
C GLN A 35 10.86 9.77 0.05
N PRO A 36 11.11 10.12 1.33
CA PRO A 36 11.86 9.25 2.21
C PRO A 36 11.29 7.84 2.08
N GLY A 37 12.11 6.94 1.56
CA GLY A 37 11.73 5.55 1.36
C GLY A 37 11.21 5.00 2.68
N THR A 38 10.24 4.12 2.56
CA THR A 38 9.60 3.36 3.61
C THR A 38 10.60 2.51 4.39
N GLU A 39 11.40 3.11 5.27
CA GLU A 39 12.40 2.41 6.12
C GLU A 39 11.78 1.44 7.15
N ASN A 40 10.46 1.26 7.13
CA ASN A 40 9.73 0.33 8.01
C ASN A 40 9.22 -0.94 7.30
N GLU A 41 9.44 -1.08 5.99
CA GLU A 41 8.99 -2.27 5.25
C GLU A 41 10.04 -3.38 5.38
N LYS A 42 9.68 -4.45 6.09
CA LYS A 42 10.50 -5.66 6.22
C LYS A 42 9.82 -6.79 5.46
N TYR A 43 10.52 -7.33 4.47
CA TYR A 43 10.09 -8.52 3.75
C TYR A 43 10.84 -9.72 4.32
N GLY A 44 10.09 -10.72 4.79
CA GLY A 44 10.69 -12.00 5.19
C GLY A 44 10.93 -12.86 3.97
N GLU A 45 11.99 -13.67 3.98
CA GLU A 45 12.16 -14.73 2.99
C GLU A 45 11.06 -15.79 3.18
N PHE A 46 10.51 -16.26 2.07
CA PHE A 46 9.57 -17.39 2.03
C PHE A 46 9.99 -18.36 0.93
N GLU A 47 9.85 -19.65 1.21
CA GLU A 47 10.13 -20.73 0.25
C GLU A 47 8.83 -21.17 -0.42
N ASP A 48 8.88 -21.38 -1.74
CA ASP A 48 7.75 -21.90 -2.50
C ASP A 48 7.49 -23.37 -2.12
N ASN A 49 6.22 -23.75 -2.02
CA ASN A 49 5.85 -25.13 -1.73
C ASN A 49 6.25 -26.06 -2.89
N PRO A 50 7.11 -27.08 -2.65
CA PRO A 50 7.56 -27.97 -3.71
C PRO A 50 6.46 -28.95 -4.13
N VAL A 51 6.61 -29.54 -5.33
CA VAL A 51 5.77 -30.66 -5.76
C VAL A 51 6.12 -31.90 -4.95
N LYS A 52 5.08 -32.55 -4.39
CA LYS A 52 5.23 -33.75 -3.56
C LYS A 52 4.47 -34.93 -4.16
N GLN A 53 5.02 -36.13 -4.03
CA GLN A 53 4.38 -37.36 -4.50
C GLN A 53 3.34 -37.83 -3.48
N VAL A 54 2.07 -37.93 -3.90
CA VAL A 54 0.94 -38.28 -3.02
C VAL A 54 1.12 -39.65 -2.35
N SER A 55 1.74 -40.62 -3.03
CA SER A 55 1.98 -41.95 -2.42
C SER A 55 3.01 -41.91 -1.28
N ALA A 56 3.84 -40.86 -1.20
CA ALA A 56 4.81 -40.66 -0.12
C ALA A 56 4.26 -39.72 0.96
N GLU A 57 3.59 -38.63 0.56
CA GLU A 57 3.02 -37.61 1.45
C GLU A 57 1.54 -37.41 1.11
N PRO A 58 0.62 -38.26 1.63
CA PRO A 58 -0.80 -38.24 1.25
C PRO A 58 -1.64 -37.18 1.98
N VAL A 59 -1.02 -36.37 2.86
CA VAL A 59 -1.73 -35.38 3.68
C VAL A 59 -1.33 -33.98 3.23
N SER A 60 -2.33 -33.17 2.90
CA SER A 60 -2.16 -31.74 2.62
C SER A 60 -2.66 -30.92 3.80
N THR A 61 -1.89 -29.93 4.21
CA THR A 61 -2.28 -28.95 5.22
C THR A 61 -2.52 -27.62 4.53
N PHE A 62 -3.72 -27.06 4.74
CA PHE A 62 -4.09 -25.75 4.23
C PHE A 62 -4.31 -24.81 5.42
N SER A 63 -3.74 -23.61 5.32
CA SER A 63 -3.95 -22.53 6.29
C SER A 63 -5.06 -21.61 5.80
N ILE A 64 -5.66 -20.83 6.70
CA ILE A 64 -6.83 -19.96 6.41
C ILE A 64 -6.58 -18.48 6.77
N ASP A 65 -5.35 -17.99 6.64
CA ASP A 65 -5.10 -16.57 6.87
C ASP A 65 -5.45 -15.71 5.64
N VAL A 66 -5.89 -14.48 5.88
CA VAL A 66 -6.23 -13.51 4.82
C VAL A 66 -5.32 -12.30 4.98
N ASP A 67 -4.17 -12.37 4.32
CA ASP A 67 -3.27 -11.24 4.16
C ASP A 67 -3.56 -10.49 2.84
N THR A 68 -3.48 -9.16 2.87
CA THR A 68 -3.85 -8.28 1.74
C THR A 68 -2.87 -7.13 1.51
N ALA A 69 -1.80 -7.04 2.29
CA ALA A 69 -0.90 -5.88 2.26
C ALA A 69 -0.05 -5.83 0.98
N ALA A 70 0.40 -7.00 0.51
CA ALA A 70 1.34 -7.10 -0.61
C ALA A 70 0.81 -6.45 -1.90
N TYR A 71 -0.49 -6.55 -2.19
CA TYR A 71 -1.06 -5.92 -3.38
C TYR A 71 -0.89 -4.40 -3.39
N SER A 72 -1.16 -3.74 -2.26
CA SER A 72 -1.03 -2.29 -2.15
C SER A 72 0.42 -1.84 -2.33
N VAL A 73 1.37 -2.62 -1.81
CA VAL A 73 2.81 -2.37 -1.95
C VAL A 73 3.26 -2.58 -3.40
N VAL A 74 2.92 -3.72 -4.01
CA VAL A 74 3.25 -4.02 -5.41
C VAL A 74 2.65 -2.96 -6.35
N ARG A 75 1.39 -2.59 -6.13
CA ARG A 75 0.73 -1.53 -6.92
C ARG A 75 1.44 -0.19 -6.80
N ARG A 76 1.92 0.20 -5.60
CA ARG A 76 2.70 1.44 -5.42
C ARG A 76 3.96 1.42 -6.28
N TYR A 77 4.74 0.35 -6.19
CA TYR A 77 5.98 0.21 -6.98
C TYR A 77 5.71 0.30 -8.48
N LEU A 78 4.69 -0.41 -8.97
CA LEU A 78 4.38 -0.46 -10.40
C LEU A 78 3.72 0.82 -10.93
N GLU A 79 2.70 1.35 -10.25
CA GLU A 79 1.89 2.47 -10.77
C GLU A 79 2.42 3.86 -10.38
N ARG A 80 3.07 4.00 -9.21
CA ARG A 80 3.52 5.32 -8.72
C ARG A 80 5.00 5.52 -8.90
N GLU A 81 5.80 4.48 -8.66
CA GLU A 81 7.25 4.57 -8.73
C GLU A 81 7.79 4.09 -10.08
N ASN A 82 6.98 3.35 -10.86
CA ASN A 82 7.34 2.80 -12.16
C ASN A 82 8.64 1.97 -12.11
N VAL A 83 8.79 1.19 -11.04
CA VAL A 83 9.90 0.25 -10.84
C VAL A 83 9.36 -1.12 -10.41
N LEU A 84 10.18 -2.15 -10.57
CA LEU A 84 9.82 -3.48 -10.08
C LEU A 84 9.89 -3.53 -8.55
N PRO A 85 8.91 -4.16 -7.87
CA PRO A 85 8.98 -4.39 -6.44
C PRO A 85 10.12 -5.39 -6.11
N PRO A 86 10.65 -5.36 -4.86
CA PRO A 86 11.47 -6.44 -4.34
C PRO A 86 10.75 -7.79 -4.48
N LYS A 87 11.49 -8.87 -4.76
CA LYS A 87 10.91 -10.21 -4.93
C LYS A 87 10.01 -10.60 -3.74
N ASP A 88 10.51 -10.39 -2.52
CA ASP A 88 9.83 -10.80 -1.30
C ASP A 88 8.65 -9.88 -0.92
N ALA A 89 8.45 -8.77 -1.65
CA ALA A 89 7.23 -7.97 -1.56
C ALA A 89 6.07 -8.57 -2.39
N VAL A 90 6.37 -9.52 -3.28
CA VAL A 90 5.39 -10.20 -4.14
C VAL A 90 4.99 -11.52 -3.48
N ARG A 91 3.87 -11.49 -2.75
CA ARG A 91 3.26 -12.70 -2.17
C ARG A 91 2.05 -13.10 -3.00
N THR A 92 2.17 -14.20 -3.75
CA THR A 92 1.15 -14.63 -4.73
C THR A 92 -0.22 -14.79 -4.10
N GLU A 93 -0.30 -15.36 -2.90
CA GLU A 93 -1.54 -15.54 -2.16
C GLU A 93 -2.21 -14.22 -1.78
N GLU A 94 -1.46 -13.24 -1.27
CA GLU A 94 -1.99 -11.92 -0.91
C GLU A 94 -2.49 -11.13 -2.12
N LEU A 95 -1.86 -11.31 -3.28
CA LEU A 95 -2.29 -10.68 -4.52
C LEU A 95 -3.66 -11.19 -4.98
N ILE A 96 -3.90 -12.48 -4.82
CA ILE A 96 -5.18 -13.10 -5.16
C ILE A 96 -6.21 -12.74 -4.08
N ASN A 97 -5.86 -12.88 -2.80
CA ASN A 97 -6.74 -12.64 -1.66
C ASN A 97 -7.11 -11.17 -1.44
N TYR A 98 -6.39 -10.22 -2.06
CA TYR A 98 -6.72 -8.78 -1.97
C TYR A 98 -8.13 -8.46 -2.47
N PHE A 99 -8.62 -9.20 -3.46
CA PHE A 99 -9.93 -8.94 -4.06
C PHE A 99 -11.05 -9.51 -3.19
N SER A 100 -12.13 -8.76 -3.06
CA SER A 100 -13.34 -9.26 -2.43
C SER A 100 -14.02 -10.25 -3.38
N TYR A 101 -14.16 -11.49 -2.91
CA TYR A 101 -14.93 -12.52 -3.58
C TYR A 101 -16.31 -12.59 -2.95
N ASP A 102 -17.34 -12.75 -3.79
CA ASP A 102 -18.73 -12.91 -3.35
C ASP A 102 -19.01 -14.37 -2.93
N TYR A 103 -18.10 -14.97 -2.14
CA TYR A 103 -18.34 -16.29 -1.54
C TYR A 103 -19.42 -16.21 -0.48
N GLU A 104 -20.22 -17.27 -0.37
CA GLU A 104 -21.24 -17.36 0.67
C GLU A 104 -20.60 -17.38 2.06
N LEU A 105 -21.16 -16.59 2.97
CA LEU A 105 -20.74 -16.60 4.37
C LEU A 105 -21.33 -17.81 5.12
N PRO A 106 -20.72 -18.25 6.23
CA PRO A 106 -21.27 -19.30 7.08
C PRO A 106 -22.69 -18.97 7.54
N ASN A 107 -23.55 -19.99 7.62
CA ASN A 107 -24.96 -19.83 8.02
C ASN A 107 -25.13 -19.56 9.52
N SER A 108 -24.09 -19.79 10.32
CA SER A 108 -24.11 -19.68 11.77
C SER A 108 -22.73 -19.31 12.32
N LYS A 109 -22.70 -18.60 13.46
CA LYS A 109 -21.46 -18.28 14.18
C LYS A 109 -20.72 -19.49 14.75
N ASN A 110 -21.39 -20.64 14.84
CA ASN A 110 -20.76 -21.90 15.26
C ASN A 110 -19.97 -22.57 14.13
N GLU A 111 -20.13 -22.09 12.90
CA GLU A 111 -19.40 -22.56 11.72
C GLU A 111 -18.33 -21.50 11.37
N PRO A 112 -17.03 -21.83 11.47
CA PRO A 112 -15.98 -20.83 11.36
C PRO A 112 -15.79 -20.29 9.93
N PHE A 113 -16.07 -21.10 8.90
CA PHE A 113 -15.97 -20.73 7.49
C PHE A 113 -16.87 -21.65 6.64
N GLN A 114 -17.25 -21.18 5.45
CA GLN A 114 -18.00 -21.94 4.45
C GLN A 114 -17.05 -22.40 3.35
N THR A 115 -17.27 -23.59 2.77
CA THR A 115 -16.40 -24.14 1.72
C THR A 115 -17.14 -24.22 0.39
N ASP A 116 -16.46 -23.83 -0.69
CA ASP A 116 -16.90 -24.04 -2.08
C ASP A 116 -15.94 -25.05 -2.73
N ILE A 117 -16.46 -26.18 -3.23
CA ILE A 117 -15.66 -27.27 -3.78
C ILE A 117 -16.21 -27.66 -5.14
N ALA A 118 -15.36 -27.58 -6.17
CA ALA A 118 -15.64 -28.11 -7.49
C ALA A 118 -14.75 -29.33 -7.77
N VAL A 119 -15.35 -30.41 -8.23
CA VAL A 119 -14.65 -31.63 -8.67
C VAL A 119 -14.84 -31.75 -10.18
N TYR A 120 -13.73 -31.85 -10.90
CA TYR A 120 -13.73 -32.06 -12.35
C TYR A 120 -13.21 -33.46 -12.64
N ASP A 121 -13.91 -34.20 -13.51
CA ASP A 121 -13.39 -35.46 -14.03
C ASP A 121 -12.12 -35.20 -14.84
N THR A 122 -11.16 -36.11 -14.72
CA THR A 122 -9.85 -36.05 -15.40
C THR A 122 -9.75 -37.13 -16.47
#